data_AF-A0A2G6G655-F1
#
_entry.id   AF-A0A2G6G655-F1
#
_cell.length_a   1.000
_cell.length_b   1.000
_cell.length_c   1.000
_cell.angle_alpha   90.00
_cell.angle_beta   90.00
_cell.angle_gamma   90.00
#
_symmetry.space_group_name_H-M   'P 1'
#
loop_
_entity.id
_entity.type
_entity.pdbx_description
1 polymer ?
#
loop_
_entity_poly.entity_id
_entity_poly.type
_entity_poly.pdbx_seq_one_letter_code
_entity_poly.pdbx_strand_id
1 'polypeptide(L)'
;MNRKNNKNLIVFIRQLSLIIDSDISIFEGLELIANKTDSEYIKKIVKTTLDNLYEGETLAQSLELNEDIPAIVKSMISIGEESGDLSFSLNEVANNLEKDDETLEKVKQAVTYPVILTVLMTGVILLLILKILPMFNEILESLGGHIPVLTLTILNISMFLSSNIWIILGIIIALLVGFVIYFRSEKGRYKKDELKLSLPLLKEIYSSLLAVRFSRNLSMLYKAGIPVNISFDMISPSMNNLYVEDLLKDAKQELDMGEEPDKVIEGLNIFP
;
A
#
# COMPACT_ATOMS: atom_id res chain seq x y z
N MET A 1 -10.24 -0.50 2.09
CA MET A 1 -10.58 0.13 0.80
C MET A 1 -10.02 -0.56 -0.47
N ASN A 2 -10.83 -0.74 -1.53
CA ASN A 2 -10.40 -1.19 -2.88
C ASN A 2 -9.84 0.01 -3.71
N ARG A 3 -8.96 -0.24 -4.69
CA ARG A 3 -8.28 0.79 -5.52
C ARG A 3 -9.25 1.80 -6.16
N LYS A 4 -10.41 1.34 -6.66
CA LYS A 4 -11.42 2.23 -7.27
C LYS A 4 -11.94 3.25 -6.25
N ASN A 5 -12.26 2.78 -5.04
CA ASN A 5 -12.76 3.63 -3.97
C ASN A 5 -11.67 4.62 -3.51
N ASN A 6 -10.40 4.19 -3.47
CA ASN A 6 -9.28 5.09 -3.16
C ASN A 6 -9.18 6.23 -4.18
N LYS A 7 -9.20 5.94 -5.48
CA LYS A 7 -9.15 6.99 -6.51
C LYS A 7 -10.36 7.93 -6.43
N ASN A 8 -11.55 7.41 -6.19
CA ASN A 8 -12.75 8.23 -6.01
C ASN A 8 -12.67 9.11 -4.76
N LEU A 9 -12.04 8.63 -3.68
CA LEU A 9 -11.81 9.42 -2.47
C LEU A 9 -10.83 10.57 -2.73
N ILE A 10 -9.73 10.33 -3.44
CA ILE A 10 -8.77 11.36 -3.81
C ILE A 10 -9.46 12.47 -4.63
N VAL A 11 -10.25 12.08 -5.64
CA VAL A 11 -11.04 13.02 -6.45
C VAL A 11 -12.04 13.79 -5.59
N PHE A 12 -12.73 13.12 -4.66
CA PHE A 12 -13.66 13.76 -3.73
C PHE A 12 -12.96 14.83 -2.87
N ILE A 13 -11.84 14.50 -2.23
CA ILE A 13 -11.09 15.44 -1.37
C ILE A 13 -10.56 16.62 -2.20
N ARG A 14 -10.07 16.38 -3.43
CA ARG A 14 -9.66 17.44 -4.35
C ARG A 14 -10.83 18.35 -4.74
N GLN A 15 -11.98 17.78 -5.09
CA GLN A 15 -13.16 18.57 -5.45
C GLN A 15 -13.65 19.41 -4.28
N LEU A 16 -13.68 18.84 -3.07
CA LEU A 16 -14.04 19.57 -1.86
C LEU A 16 -13.06 20.73 -1.62
N SER A 17 -11.75 20.49 -1.75
CA SER A 17 -10.74 21.55 -1.66
C SER A 17 -11.02 22.72 -2.63
N LEU A 18 -11.30 22.43 -3.91
CA LEU A 18 -11.58 23.47 -4.92
C LEU A 18 -12.84 24.28 -4.63
N ILE A 19 -13.86 23.64 -4.06
CA ILE A 19 -15.12 24.28 -3.69
C ILE A 19 -14.90 25.24 -2.52
N ILE A 20 -14.22 24.78 -1.46
CA ILE A 20 -13.92 25.61 -0.29
C ILE A 20 -13.01 26.78 -0.67
N ASP A 21 -12.03 26.55 -1.55
CA ASP A 21 -11.16 27.60 -2.10
C ASP A 21 -11.92 28.62 -2.97
N SER A 22 -13.11 28.27 -3.45
CA SER A 22 -14.00 29.16 -4.22
C SER A 22 -15.02 29.89 -3.33
N ASP A 23 -14.83 29.91 -2.01
CA ASP A 23 -15.73 30.48 -1.01
C ASP A 23 -17.17 29.90 -1.04
N ILE A 24 -17.34 28.69 -1.59
CA ILE A 24 -18.62 27.99 -1.58
C ILE A 24 -18.77 27.29 -0.22
N SER A 25 -19.96 27.37 0.37
CA SER A 25 -20.22 26.72 1.67
C SER A 25 -20.02 25.19 1.59
N ILE A 26 -19.57 24.58 2.70
CA ILE A 26 -19.34 23.12 2.78
C ILE A 26 -20.63 22.35 2.40
N PHE A 27 -21.79 22.80 2.87
CA PHE A 27 -23.08 22.17 2.57
C PHE A 27 -23.38 22.15 1.07
N GLU A 28 -23.36 23.33 0.43
CA GLU A 28 -23.58 23.45 -1.02
C GLU A 28 -22.53 22.65 -1.80
N GLY A 29 -21.28 22.71 -1.34
CA GLY A 29 -20.18 21.96 -1.89
C GLY A 29 -20.39 20.45 -1.93
N LEU A 30 -20.77 19.89 -0.79
CA LEU A 30 -21.07 18.48 -0.62
C LEU A 30 -22.27 18.06 -1.49
N GLU A 31 -23.35 18.84 -1.51
CA GLU A 31 -24.50 18.59 -2.38
C GLU A 31 -24.13 18.58 -3.86
N LEU A 32 -23.31 19.55 -4.31
CA LEU A 32 -22.82 19.62 -5.68
C LEU A 32 -22.00 18.38 -6.04
N ILE A 33 -21.14 17.90 -5.14
CA ILE A 33 -20.34 16.69 -5.38
C ILE A 33 -21.25 15.44 -5.41
N ALA A 34 -22.19 15.31 -4.48
CA ALA A 34 -23.13 14.18 -4.44
C ALA A 34 -23.97 14.07 -5.73
N ASN A 35 -24.39 15.21 -6.27
CA ASN A 35 -25.18 15.26 -7.51
C ASN A 35 -24.37 14.98 -8.77
N LYS A 36 -23.05 15.26 -8.77
CA LYS A 36 -22.18 15.08 -9.93
C LYS A 36 -21.40 13.77 -9.96
N THR A 37 -21.24 13.10 -8.81
CA THR A 37 -20.42 11.87 -8.74
C THR A 37 -21.17 10.64 -9.23
N ASP A 38 -20.52 9.82 -10.06
CA ASP A 38 -21.02 8.48 -10.45
C ASP A 38 -20.71 7.40 -9.40
N SER A 39 -19.95 7.75 -8.35
CA SER A 39 -19.50 6.81 -7.34
C SER A 39 -20.50 6.69 -6.21
N GLU A 40 -21.25 5.58 -6.17
CA GLU A 40 -22.14 5.24 -5.04
C GLU A 40 -21.42 5.24 -3.68
N TYR A 41 -20.13 4.87 -3.67
CA TYR A 41 -19.28 4.96 -2.49
C TYR A 41 -19.15 6.42 -1.99
N ILE A 42 -18.94 7.38 -2.88
CA ILE A 42 -18.81 8.80 -2.51
C ILE A 42 -20.17 9.39 -2.15
N LYS A 43 -21.24 9.04 -2.88
CA LYS A 43 -22.61 9.46 -2.51
C LYS A 43 -22.96 9.05 -1.08
N LYS A 44 -22.59 7.83 -0.68
CA LYS A 44 -22.80 7.35 0.69
C LYS A 44 -22.02 8.19 1.72
N ILE A 45 -20.74 8.45 1.46
CA ILE A 45 -19.90 9.28 2.34
C ILE A 45 -20.52 10.67 2.49
N VAL A 46 -20.81 11.33 1.38
CA VAL A 46 -21.34 12.68 1.37
C VAL A 46 -22.70 12.75 2.06
N LYS A 47 -23.58 11.78 1.82
CA LYS A 47 -24.88 11.73 2.49
C LYS A 47 -24.73 11.64 4.02
N THR A 48 -23.92 10.70 4.51
CA THR A 48 -23.66 10.58 5.96
C THR A 48 -23.00 11.84 6.52
N THR A 49 -22.10 12.45 5.77
CA THR A 49 -21.44 13.72 6.14
C THR A 49 -22.49 14.83 6.29
N LEU A 50 -23.36 15.02 5.29
CA LEU A 50 -24.42 16.02 5.32
C LEU A 50 -25.41 15.80 6.46
N ASP A 51 -25.86 14.56 6.67
CA ASP A 51 -26.77 14.20 7.76
C ASP A 51 -26.18 14.61 9.12
N ASN A 52 -24.91 14.29 9.38
CA ASN A 52 -24.20 14.65 10.60
C ASN A 52 -23.98 16.18 10.76
N LEU A 53 -23.66 16.87 9.66
CA LEU A 53 -23.51 18.33 9.67
C LEU A 53 -24.85 19.03 10.00
N TYR A 54 -25.99 18.48 9.54
CA TYR A 54 -27.32 18.99 9.93
C TYR A 54 -27.63 18.76 11.41
N GLU A 55 -27.06 17.73 12.03
CA GLU A 55 -27.14 17.45 13.47
C GLU A 55 -26.19 18.33 14.30
N GLY A 56 -25.34 19.14 13.65
CA GLY A 56 -24.43 20.08 14.28
C GLY A 56 -23.04 19.52 14.59
N GLU A 57 -22.70 18.33 14.05
CA GLU A 57 -21.33 17.84 14.07
C GLU A 57 -20.43 18.66 13.15
N THR A 58 -19.13 18.64 13.43
CA THR A 58 -18.09 19.20 12.55
C THR A 58 -17.82 18.29 11.36
N LEU A 59 -17.17 18.80 10.30
CA LEU A 59 -16.77 18.01 9.14
C LEU A 59 -15.81 16.90 9.57
N ALA A 60 -14.82 17.18 10.43
CA ALA A 60 -13.90 16.18 10.94
C ALA A 60 -14.64 15.04 11.66
N GLN A 61 -15.55 15.38 12.58
CA GLN A 61 -16.34 14.39 13.33
C GLN A 61 -17.18 13.51 12.42
N SER A 62 -17.84 14.11 11.42
CA SER A 62 -18.68 13.37 10.48
C SER A 62 -17.91 12.35 9.63
N LEU A 63 -16.62 12.60 9.38
CA LEU A 63 -15.72 11.71 8.64
C LEU A 63 -14.99 10.71 9.55
N GLU A 64 -14.98 10.95 10.87
CA GLU A 64 -14.23 10.15 11.85
C GLU A 64 -14.68 8.68 11.85
N LEU A 65 -16.00 8.47 11.79
CA LEU A 65 -16.64 7.15 11.80
C LEU A 65 -16.35 6.32 10.54
N ASN A 66 -15.77 6.93 9.50
CA ASN A 66 -15.47 6.23 8.27
C ASN A 66 -14.04 5.65 8.29
N GLU A 67 -13.95 4.34 8.52
CA GLU A 67 -12.68 3.60 8.53
C GLU A 67 -11.96 3.60 7.17
N ASP A 68 -12.67 3.81 6.06
CA ASP A 68 -12.03 3.87 4.74
C ASP A 68 -11.36 5.23 4.46
N ILE A 69 -11.62 6.26 5.26
CA ILE A 69 -10.96 7.56 5.14
C ILE A 69 -9.61 7.52 5.87
N PRO A 70 -8.48 7.80 5.20
CA PRO A 70 -7.16 7.79 5.83
C PRO A 70 -7.10 8.74 7.02
N ALA A 71 -6.46 8.31 8.11
CA ALA A 71 -6.31 9.11 9.34
C ALA A 71 -5.75 10.52 9.06
N ILE A 72 -4.76 10.63 8.17
CA ILE A 72 -4.15 11.91 7.81
C ILE A 72 -5.16 12.91 7.18
N VAL A 73 -6.19 12.42 6.48
CA VAL A 73 -7.27 13.26 5.94
C VAL A 73 -8.10 13.84 7.07
N LYS A 74 -8.49 12.99 8.02
CA LYS A 74 -9.29 13.40 9.17
C LYS A 74 -8.54 14.41 10.04
N SER A 75 -7.26 14.14 10.33
CA SER A 75 -6.40 15.06 11.08
C SER A 75 -6.26 16.42 10.40
N MET A 76 -6.01 16.45 9.10
CA MET A 76 -5.89 17.71 8.37
C MET A 76 -7.21 18.49 8.33
N ILE A 77 -8.34 17.82 8.18
CA ILE A 77 -9.65 18.48 8.25
C ILE A 77 -9.89 19.07 9.65
N SER A 78 -9.61 18.31 10.72
CA SER A 78 -9.70 18.81 12.11
C SER A 78 -8.83 20.05 12.32
N ILE A 79 -7.56 20.01 11.85
CA ILE A 79 -6.64 21.15 11.92
C ILE A 79 -7.19 22.36 11.14
N GLY A 80 -7.79 22.14 9.97
CA GLY A 80 -8.40 23.19 9.17
C GLY A 80 -9.62 23.82 9.85
N GLU A 81 -10.46 23.02 10.50
CA GLU A 81 -11.62 23.51 11.24
C GLU A 81 -11.22 24.26 12.51
N GLU A 82 -10.24 23.75 13.27
CA GLU A 82 -9.73 24.37 14.49
C GLU A 82 -8.98 25.68 14.21
N SER A 83 -8.20 25.72 13.12
CA SER A 83 -7.46 26.93 12.71
C SER A 83 -8.31 27.94 11.94
N GLY A 84 -9.47 27.53 11.44
CA GLY A 84 -10.32 28.32 10.57
C GLY A 84 -9.85 28.41 9.12
N ASP A 85 -8.78 27.70 8.75
CA ASP A 85 -8.25 27.64 7.38
C ASP A 85 -8.43 26.24 6.77
N LEU A 86 -9.70 25.88 6.55
CA LEU A 86 -10.05 24.62 5.92
C LEU A 86 -9.59 24.55 4.46
N SER A 87 -9.50 25.69 3.75
CA SER A 87 -9.02 25.73 2.36
C SER A 87 -7.57 25.25 2.28
N PHE A 88 -6.67 25.81 3.10
CA PHE A 88 -5.28 25.40 3.16
C PHE A 88 -5.15 23.91 3.49
N SER A 89 -5.83 23.46 4.55
CA SER A 89 -5.73 22.08 5.02
C SER A 89 -6.22 21.05 3.99
N LEU A 90 -7.37 21.32 3.35
CA LEU A 90 -7.90 20.47 2.29
C LEU A 90 -6.98 20.43 1.07
N ASN A 91 -6.38 21.56 0.70
CA ASN A 91 -5.48 21.62 -0.45
C ASN A 91 -4.19 20.85 -0.19
N GLU A 92 -3.56 21.05 0.97
CA GLU A 92 -2.35 20.31 1.35
C GLU A 92 -2.61 18.80 1.41
N VAL A 93 -3.73 18.36 2.00
CA VAL A 93 -4.02 16.91 2.06
C VAL A 93 -4.43 16.33 0.72
N ALA A 94 -5.15 17.07 -0.12
CA ALA A 94 -5.43 16.66 -1.50
C ALA A 94 -4.15 16.50 -2.32
N ASN A 95 -3.23 17.48 -2.25
CA ASN A 95 -1.92 17.43 -2.90
C ASN A 95 -1.11 16.22 -2.44
N ASN A 96 -1.14 15.92 -1.14
CA ASN A 96 -0.42 14.79 -0.57
C ASN A 96 -0.99 13.45 -1.07
N LEU A 97 -2.32 13.29 -1.06
CA LEU A 97 -3.00 12.10 -1.55
C LEU A 97 -2.74 11.83 -3.04
N GLU A 98 -2.78 12.87 -3.88
CA GLU A 98 -2.48 12.74 -5.31
C GLU A 98 -1.03 12.31 -5.55
N LYS A 99 -0.06 12.95 -4.89
CA LYS A 99 1.36 12.57 -4.98
C LYS A 99 1.61 11.15 -4.48
N ASP A 100 0.87 10.71 -3.46
CA ASP A 100 0.94 9.35 -2.96
C ASP A 100 0.42 8.32 -3.97
N ASP A 101 -0.72 8.56 -4.61
CA ASP A 101 -1.25 7.68 -5.67
C ASP A 101 -0.32 7.66 -6.88
N GLU A 102 0.21 8.81 -7.30
CA GLU A 102 1.20 8.90 -8.37
C GLU A 102 2.47 8.09 -8.07
N THR A 103 2.97 8.16 -6.84
CA THR A 103 4.17 7.43 -6.42
C THR A 103 3.91 5.93 -6.41
N LEU A 104 2.77 5.50 -5.87
CA LEU A 104 2.35 4.11 -5.90
C LEU A 104 2.15 3.59 -7.33
N GLU A 105 1.63 4.43 -8.22
CA GLU A 105 1.44 4.09 -9.62
C GLU A 105 2.78 3.92 -10.34
N LYS A 106 3.75 4.81 -10.11
CA LYS A 106 5.13 4.68 -10.63
C LYS A 106 5.81 3.42 -10.14
N VAL A 107 5.72 3.12 -8.84
CA VAL A 107 6.28 1.87 -8.27
C VAL A 107 5.62 0.65 -8.90
N LYS A 108 4.29 0.66 -9.04
CA LYS A 108 3.57 -0.43 -9.69
C LYS A 108 4.04 -0.62 -11.14
N GLN A 109 4.18 0.46 -11.91
CA GLN A 109 4.66 0.38 -13.29
C GLN A 109 6.09 -0.20 -13.37
N ALA A 110 6.99 0.26 -12.50
CA ALA A 110 8.38 -0.21 -12.43
C ALA A 110 8.48 -1.71 -12.09
N VAL A 111 7.61 -2.22 -11.20
CA VAL A 111 7.59 -3.63 -10.79
C VAL A 111 6.83 -4.52 -11.78
N THR A 112 5.86 -3.97 -12.53
CA THR A 112 5.01 -4.75 -13.44
C THR A 112 5.81 -5.42 -14.55
N TYR A 113 6.77 -4.70 -15.17
CA TYR A 113 7.57 -5.26 -16.26
C TYR A 113 8.44 -6.45 -15.84
N PRO A 114 9.28 -6.35 -14.78
CA PRO A 114 10.05 -7.48 -14.26
C PRO A 114 9.19 -8.70 -13.92
N VAL A 115 8.02 -8.48 -13.32
CA VAL A 115 7.11 -9.58 -12.95
C VAL A 115 6.58 -10.29 -14.19
N ILE A 116 6.07 -9.55 -15.19
CA ILE A 116 5.56 -10.14 -16.43
C ILE A 116 6.67 -10.94 -17.14
N LEU A 117 7.86 -10.35 -17.28
CA LEU A 117 8.99 -11.00 -17.94
C LEU A 117 9.41 -12.28 -17.20
N THR A 118 9.50 -12.21 -15.87
CA THR A 118 9.87 -13.36 -15.03
C THR A 118 8.86 -14.49 -15.18
N VAL A 119 7.56 -14.20 -15.16
CA VAL A 119 6.50 -15.20 -15.34
C VAL A 119 6.57 -15.84 -16.73
N LEU A 120 6.72 -15.03 -17.78
CA LEU A 120 6.84 -15.54 -19.15
C LEU A 120 8.08 -16.42 -19.33
N MET A 121 9.25 -15.97 -18.89
CA MET A 121 10.50 -16.72 -18.99
C MET A 121 10.45 -18.02 -18.19
N THR A 122 9.89 -17.97 -16.98
CA THR A 122 9.69 -19.18 -16.17
C THR A 122 8.77 -20.16 -16.88
N GLY A 123 7.68 -19.68 -17.50
CA GLY A 123 6.77 -20.52 -18.30
C GLY A 123 7.46 -21.19 -19.48
N VAL A 124 8.29 -20.45 -20.23
CA VAL A 124 9.08 -20.99 -21.35
C VAL A 124 10.05 -22.07 -20.85
N ILE A 125 10.82 -21.78 -19.80
CA ILE A 125 11.79 -22.73 -19.22
C ILE A 125 11.08 -24.01 -18.77
N LEU A 126 9.94 -23.89 -18.09
CA LEU A 126 9.15 -25.04 -17.67
C LEU A 126 8.65 -25.88 -18.86
N LEU A 127 8.20 -25.23 -19.94
CA LEU A 127 7.79 -25.94 -21.16
C LEU A 127 8.96 -26.71 -21.77
N LEU A 128 10.16 -26.10 -21.84
CA LEU A 128 11.36 -26.76 -22.35
C LEU A 128 11.70 -28.01 -21.53
N ILE A 129 11.68 -27.91 -20.20
CA ILE A 129 12.04 -29.02 -19.30
C ILE A 129 10.97 -30.14 -19.32
N LEU A 130 9.69 -29.78 -19.35
CA LEU A 130 8.59 -30.76 -19.23
C LEU A 130 8.20 -31.41 -20.56
N LYS A 131 8.42 -30.75 -21.71
CA LYS A 131 7.97 -31.26 -23.02
C LYS A 131 9.11 -31.51 -24.00
N ILE A 132 10.05 -30.57 -24.12
CA ILE A 132 11.08 -30.66 -25.17
C ILE A 132 12.21 -31.60 -24.74
N LEU A 133 12.64 -31.52 -23.48
CA LEU A 133 13.74 -32.33 -22.99
C LEU A 133 13.45 -33.85 -23.03
N PRO A 134 12.25 -34.35 -22.66
CA PRO A 134 11.93 -35.77 -22.80
C PRO A 134 11.95 -36.24 -24.27
N MET A 135 11.40 -35.44 -25.19
CA MET A 135 11.41 -35.75 -26.62
C MET A 135 12.83 -35.86 -27.18
N PHE A 136 13.73 -34.97 -26.76
CA PHE A 136 15.13 -35.04 -27.16
C PHE A 136 15.83 -36.29 -26.62
N ASN A 137 15.47 -36.74 -25.41
CA ASN A 137 15.99 -37.98 -24.84
C ASN A 137 15.56 -39.22 -25.62
N GLU A 138 14.28 -39.32 -26.01
CA GLU A 138 13.77 -40.43 -26.83
C GLU A 138 14.57 -40.58 -28.14
N ILE A 139 14.93 -39.44 -28.77
CA ILE A 139 15.78 -39.44 -29.98
C ILE A 139 17.18 -39.95 -29.66
N LEU A 140 17.82 -39.49 -28.58
CA LEU A 140 19.17 -39.93 -28.21
C LEU A 140 19.26 -41.42 -27.91
N GLU A 141 18.26 -41.97 -27.21
CA GLU A 141 18.16 -43.41 -26.95
C GLU A 141 18.02 -44.20 -28.25
N SER A 142 17.23 -43.71 -29.21
CA SER A 142 17.04 -44.35 -30.52
C SER A 142 18.34 -44.41 -31.36
N LEU A 143 19.29 -43.51 -31.11
CA LEU A 143 20.59 -43.43 -31.80
C LEU A 143 21.69 -44.28 -31.12
N GLY A 144 21.38 -45.01 -30.05
CA GLY A 144 22.34 -45.85 -29.32
C GLY A 144 23.35 -45.06 -28.47
N GLY A 145 23.08 -43.78 -28.22
CA GLY A 145 23.93 -42.92 -27.40
C GLY A 145 23.73 -43.15 -25.90
N HIS A 146 24.78 -42.98 -25.11
CA HIS A 146 24.71 -43.03 -23.65
C HIS A 146 24.28 -41.66 -23.13
N ILE A 147 23.22 -41.62 -22.33
CA ILE A 147 22.71 -40.37 -21.77
C ILE A 147 23.72 -39.85 -20.72
N PRO A 148 24.21 -38.60 -20.85
CA PRO A 148 25.05 -37.98 -19.83
C PRO A 148 24.31 -37.90 -18.48
N VAL A 149 25.03 -38.12 -17.37
CA VAL A 149 24.47 -38.15 -16.01
C VAL A 149 23.65 -36.89 -15.65
N LEU A 150 24.04 -35.73 -16.17
CA LEU A 150 23.32 -34.47 -15.98
C LEU A 150 21.92 -34.51 -16.63
N THR A 151 21.80 -35.04 -17.84
CA THR A 151 20.52 -35.19 -18.55
C THR A 151 19.62 -36.21 -17.86
N LEU A 152 20.18 -37.32 -17.36
CA LEU A 152 19.45 -38.32 -16.58
C LEU A 152 18.84 -37.72 -15.31
N THR A 153 19.57 -36.81 -14.65
CA THR A 153 19.08 -36.11 -13.46
C THR A 153 17.89 -35.20 -13.79
N ILE A 154 17.96 -34.45 -14.90
CA ILE A 154 16.85 -33.58 -15.32
C ILE A 154 15.65 -34.41 -15.79
N LEU A 155 15.86 -35.54 -16.46
CA LEU A 155 14.82 -36.51 -16.79
C LEU A 155 14.12 -37.07 -15.56
N ASN A 156 14.88 -37.44 -14.53
CA ASN A 156 14.31 -37.92 -13.27
C ASN A 156 13.45 -36.84 -12.60
N ILE A 157 13.90 -35.58 -12.60
CA ILE A 157 13.12 -34.44 -12.11
C ILE A 157 11.84 -34.26 -12.97
N SER A 158 11.96 -34.36 -14.28
CA SER A 158 10.84 -34.21 -15.23
C SER A 158 9.79 -35.32 -15.09
N MET A 159 10.21 -36.58 -14.95
CA MET A 159 9.34 -37.72 -14.71
C MET A 159 8.66 -37.63 -13.33
N PHE A 160 9.39 -37.21 -12.30
CA PHE A 160 8.82 -36.97 -10.96
C PHE A 160 7.75 -35.87 -10.99
N LEU A 161 8.03 -34.72 -11.63
CA LEU A 161 7.10 -33.62 -11.82
C LEU A 161 5.85 -34.04 -12.60
N SER A 162 6.03 -34.79 -13.68
CA SER A 162 4.94 -35.22 -14.57
C SER A 162 4.05 -36.28 -13.91
N SER A 163 4.62 -37.25 -13.22
CA SER A 163 3.87 -38.33 -12.55
C SER A 163 3.11 -37.85 -11.30
N ASN A 164 3.59 -36.81 -10.62
CA ASN A 164 3.04 -36.35 -9.34
C ASN A 164 2.38 -34.96 -9.44
N ILE A 165 2.02 -34.52 -10.65
CA ILE A 165 1.59 -33.14 -10.88
C ILE A 165 0.38 -32.73 -10.01
N TRP A 166 -0.57 -33.64 -9.78
CA TRP A 166 -1.73 -33.40 -8.92
C TRP A 166 -1.38 -33.27 -7.45
N ILE A 167 -0.44 -34.09 -6.95
CA ILE A 167 0.03 -34.04 -5.56
C ILE A 167 0.83 -32.75 -5.33
N ILE A 168 1.70 -32.40 -6.27
CA ILE A 168 2.48 -31.16 -6.24
C ILE A 168 1.55 -29.96 -6.27
N LEU A 169 0.54 -29.94 -7.16
CA LEU A 169 -0.48 -28.88 -7.17
C LEU A 169 -1.21 -28.80 -5.82
N GLY A 170 -1.58 -29.95 -5.25
CA GLY A 170 -2.25 -30.04 -3.96
C GLY A 170 -1.40 -29.44 -2.84
N ILE A 171 -0.10 -29.75 -2.78
CA ILE A 171 0.85 -29.19 -1.81
C ILE A 171 1.02 -27.68 -2.03
N ILE A 172 1.19 -27.23 -3.27
CA ILE A 172 1.32 -25.81 -3.59
C ILE A 172 0.06 -25.05 -3.16
N ILE A 173 -1.13 -25.58 -3.46
CA ILE A 173 -2.39 -24.97 -3.04
C ILE A 173 -2.50 -24.98 -1.51
N ALA A 174 -2.17 -26.09 -0.84
CA ALA A 174 -2.21 -26.16 0.61
C ALA A 174 -1.24 -25.16 1.27
N LEU A 175 -0.03 -25.01 0.72
CA LEU A 175 0.94 -24.01 1.15
C LEU A 175 0.44 -22.59 0.89
N LEU A 176 -0.10 -22.30 -0.30
CA LEU A 176 -0.65 -20.99 -0.63
C LEU A 176 -1.83 -20.64 0.28
N VAL A 177 -2.74 -21.58 0.53
CA VAL A 177 -3.88 -21.39 1.43
C VAL A 177 -3.39 -21.20 2.86
N GLY A 178 -2.46 -22.04 3.34
CA GLY A 178 -1.86 -21.91 4.67
C GLY A 178 -1.13 -20.56 4.85
N PHE A 179 -0.39 -20.13 3.83
CA PHE A 179 0.26 -18.83 3.78
C PHE A 179 -0.78 -17.70 3.82
N VAL A 180 -1.82 -17.74 2.99
CA VAL A 180 -2.90 -16.74 2.99
C VAL A 180 -3.60 -16.68 4.35
N ILE A 181 -3.89 -17.81 4.99
CA ILE A 181 -4.50 -17.86 6.33
C ILE A 181 -3.55 -17.26 7.37
N TYR A 182 -2.28 -17.65 7.37
CA TYR A 182 -1.26 -17.11 8.28
C TYR A 182 -1.16 -15.58 8.15
N PHE A 183 -1.05 -15.06 6.93
CA PHE A 183 -0.93 -13.62 6.67
C PHE A 183 -2.23 -12.83 6.87
N ARG A 184 -3.37 -13.49 7.05
CA ARG A 184 -4.61 -12.86 7.50
C ARG A 184 -4.69 -12.74 9.02
N SER A 185 -3.93 -13.53 9.77
CA SER A 185 -3.83 -13.38 11.23
C SER A 185 -3.14 -12.08 11.61
N GLU A 186 -3.45 -11.55 12.79
CA GLU A 186 -2.87 -10.30 13.30
C GLU A 186 -1.34 -10.35 13.38
N LYS A 187 -0.78 -11.43 13.95
CA LYS A 187 0.66 -11.68 14.01
C LYS A 187 1.28 -11.82 12.62
N GLY A 188 0.56 -12.45 11.68
CA GLY A 188 1.02 -12.61 10.30
C GLY A 188 1.09 -11.28 9.55
N ARG A 189 0.13 -10.36 9.77
CA ARG A 189 0.17 -9.02 9.18
C ARG A 189 1.42 -8.25 9.64
N TYR A 190 1.70 -8.25 10.94
CA TYR A 190 2.90 -7.64 11.49
C TYR A 190 4.17 -8.23 10.88
N LYS A 191 4.30 -9.57 10.89
CA LYS A 191 5.50 -10.23 10.35
C LYS A 191 5.68 -9.99 8.85
N LYS A 192 4.57 -9.88 8.09
CA LYS A 192 4.61 -9.50 6.66
C LYS A 192 5.24 -8.14 6.46
N ASP A 193 4.83 -7.19 7.29
CA ASP A 193 5.21 -5.80 7.18
C ASP A 193 6.68 -5.59 7.59
N GLU A 194 7.14 -6.34 8.59
CA GLU A 194 8.56 -6.47 8.95
C GLU A 194 9.39 -7.14 7.84
N LEU A 195 8.88 -8.22 7.23
CA LEU A 195 9.59 -8.94 6.17
C LEU A 195 9.79 -8.09 4.90
N LYS A 196 8.85 -7.22 4.57
CA LYS A 196 9.00 -6.27 3.43
C LYS A 196 10.23 -5.36 3.58
N LEU A 197 10.59 -5.03 4.82
CA LEU A 197 11.75 -4.20 5.16
C LEU A 197 13.03 -5.00 5.36
N SER A 198 12.91 -6.31 5.60
CA SER A 198 14.06 -7.18 5.86
C SER A 198 14.61 -7.85 4.58
N LEU A 199 13.75 -8.10 3.59
CA LEU A 199 14.13 -8.82 2.37
C LEU A 199 14.92 -7.91 1.41
N PRO A 200 16.16 -8.24 1.02
CA PRO A 200 17.02 -7.34 0.23
C PRO A 200 16.39 -6.80 -1.06
N LEU A 201 15.67 -7.65 -1.79
CA LEU A 201 15.01 -7.27 -3.06
C LEU A 201 13.85 -6.27 -2.86
N LEU A 202 13.21 -6.29 -1.69
CA LEU A 202 12.05 -5.45 -1.38
C LEU A 202 12.43 -4.25 -0.50
N LYS A 203 13.50 -4.38 0.29
CA LYS A 203 13.93 -3.39 1.29
C LYS A 203 14.10 -2.02 0.68
N GLU A 204 14.86 -1.89 -0.40
CA GLU A 204 15.12 -0.58 -1.02
C GLU A 204 13.82 0.10 -1.49
N ILE A 205 12.92 -0.67 -2.09
CA ILE A 205 11.64 -0.15 -2.61
C ILE A 205 10.74 0.30 -1.46
N TYR A 206 10.54 -0.54 -0.44
CA TYR A 206 9.66 -0.23 0.68
C TYR A 206 10.23 0.88 1.57
N SER A 207 11.54 0.85 1.88
CA SER A 207 12.21 1.88 2.69
C SER A 207 12.12 3.24 2.01
N SER A 208 12.39 3.30 0.69
CA SER A 208 12.25 4.54 -0.08
C SER A 208 10.80 5.03 -0.11
N LEU A 209 9.82 4.14 -0.30
CA LEU A 209 8.40 4.50 -0.31
C LEU A 209 7.94 5.05 1.04
N LEU A 210 8.37 4.44 2.14
CA LEU A 210 8.05 4.87 3.49
C LEU A 210 8.75 6.20 3.80
N ALA A 211 10.02 6.36 3.45
CA ALA A 211 10.75 7.62 3.63
C ALA A 211 10.07 8.78 2.90
N VAL A 212 9.66 8.54 1.65
CA VAL A 212 8.97 9.54 0.83
C VAL A 212 7.60 9.91 1.44
N ARG A 213 6.82 8.92 1.91
CA ARG A 213 5.52 9.13 2.55
C ARG A 213 5.67 9.88 3.88
N PHE A 214 6.58 9.41 4.73
CA PHE A 214 6.90 10.02 6.02
C PHE A 214 7.33 11.48 5.83
N SER A 215 8.30 11.74 4.94
CA SER A 215 8.82 13.09 4.69
C SER A 215 7.75 14.03 4.15
N ARG A 216 6.85 13.54 3.27
CA ARG A 216 5.76 14.37 2.73
C ARG A 216 4.70 14.66 3.78
N ASN A 217 4.28 13.67 4.56
CA ASN A 217 3.32 13.89 5.64
C ASN A 217 3.91 14.82 6.71
N LEU A 218 5.18 14.63 7.08
CA LEU A 218 5.87 15.51 8.02
C LEU A 218 5.99 16.94 7.47
N SER A 219 6.36 17.10 6.20
CA SER A 219 6.40 18.42 5.55
C SER A 219 5.03 19.09 5.53
N MET A 220 3.97 18.33 5.25
CA MET A 220 2.60 18.83 5.22
C MET A 220 2.15 19.33 6.60
N LEU A 221 2.34 18.50 7.63
CA LEU A 221 1.99 18.85 9.02
C LEU A 221 2.84 20.01 9.55
N TYR A 222 4.12 20.05 9.20
CA TYR A 222 5.01 21.15 9.55
C TYR A 222 4.56 22.48 8.94
N LYS A 223 4.14 22.50 7.66
CA LYS A 223 3.57 23.70 7.04
C LYS A 223 2.26 24.14 7.70
N ALA A 224 1.47 23.18 8.20
CA ALA A 224 0.28 23.46 9.00
C ALA A 224 0.60 23.92 10.44
N GLY A 225 1.89 24.09 10.78
CA GLY A 225 2.33 24.57 12.09
C GLY A 225 2.30 23.51 13.18
N ILE A 226 2.14 22.23 12.83
CA ILE A 226 2.05 21.14 13.80
C ILE A 226 3.46 20.80 14.33
N PRO A 227 3.64 20.72 15.67
CA PRO A 227 4.90 20.28 16.27
C PRO A 227 5.33 18.89 15.81
N VAL A 228 6.63 18.65 15.76
CA VAL A 228 7.19 17.39 15.23
C VAL A 228 6.75 16.17 16.04
N ASN A 229 6.74 16.25 17.38
CA ASN A 229 6.31 15.14 18.24
C ASN A 229 4.84 14.76 18.03
N ILE A 230 3.95 15.75 17.85
CA ILE A 230 2.53 15.52 17.50
C ILE A 230 2.42 14.94 16.08
N SER A 231 3.27 15.40 15.16
CA SER A 231 3.26 14.93 13.78
C SER A 231 3.53 13.42 13.68
N PHE A 232 4.39 12.86 14.52
CA PHE A 232 4.64 11.41 14.53
C PHE A 232 3.38 10.61 14.83
N ASP A 233 2.57 11.08 15.78
CA ASP A 233 1.30 10.42 16.15
C ASP A 233 0.29 10.45 14.99
N MET A 234 0.20 11.59 14.29
CA MET A 234 -0.68 11.75 13.13
C MET A 234 -0.19 10.96 11.91
N ILE A 235 1.13 10.79 11.76
CA ILE A 235 1.73 10.06 10.64
C ILE A 235 1.63 8.55 10.83
N SER A 236 1.81 8.04 12.05
CA SER A 236 1.95 6.60 12.32
C SER A 236 0.85 5.74 11.66
N PRO A 237 -0.46 6.06 11.81
CA PRO A 237 -1.54 5.27 11.21
C PRO A 237 -1.57 5.34 9.67
N SER A 238 -0.96 6.38 9.09
CA SER A 238 -0.95 6.61 7.63
C SER A 238 0.15 5.84 6.89
N MET A 239 1.07 5.19 7.61
CA MET A 239 2.22 4.49 7.03
C MET A 239 1.85 3.16 6.35
N ASN A 240 0.65 2.63 6.57
CA ASN A 240 0.16 1.36 6.00
C ASN A 240 1.12 0.18 6.23
N ASN A 241 1.84 0.19 7.35
CA ASN A 241 2.79 -0.84 7.76
C ASN A 241 2.77 -0.89 9.30
N LEU A 242 2.26 -1.98 9.87
CA LEU A 242 2.06 -2.10 11.32
C LEU A 242 3.39 -2.08 12.10
N TYR A 243 4.44 -2.65 11.52
CA TYR A 243 5.78 -2.62 12.11
C TYR A 243 6.33 -1.19 12.20
N VAL A 244 6.16 -0.40 11.14
CA VAL A 244 6.58 1.02 11.11
C VAL A 244 5.71 1.88 12.00
N GLU A 245 4.40 1.61 12.09
CA GLU A 245 3.50 2.31 12.98
C GLU A 245 3.95 2.19 14.45
N ASP A 246 4.29 0.98 14.90
CA ASP A 246 4.81 0.76 16.26
C ASP A 246 6.16 1.46 16.47
N LEU A 247 7.08 1.38 15.50
CA LEU A 247 8.36 2.10 15.59
C LEU A 247 8.20 3.62 15.70
N LEU A 248 7.25 4.21 14.97
CA LEU A 248 6.99 5.65 15.04
C LEU A 248 6.32 6.06 16.36
N LYS A 249 5.50 5.19 16.96
CA LYS A 249 4.95 5.40 18.31
C LYS A 249 6.04 5.35 19.38
N ASP A 250 7.01 4.46 19.25
CA ASP A 250 8.17 4.40 20.15
C ASP A 250 9.05 5.64 19.98
N ALA A 251 9.36 6.03 18.73
CA ALA A 251 10.10 7.25 18.43
C ALA A 251 9.44 8.54 18.98
N LYS A 252 8.10 8.60 18.98
CA LYS A 252 7.38 9.71 19.63
C LYS A 252 7.72 9.81 21.12
N GLN A 253 7.84 8.68 21.83
CA GLN A 253 8.16 8.70 23.26
C GLN A 253 9.56 9.30 23.50
N GLU A 254 10.52 9.02 22.63
CA GLU A 254 11.87 9.61 22.69
C GLU A 254 11.83 11.13 22.45
N LEU A 255 11.03 11.59 21.47
CA LEU A 255 10.81 13.02 21.23
C LEU A 255 10.15 13.73 22.42
N ASP A 256 9.17 13.09 23.06
CA ASP A 256 8.51 13.62 24.25
C ASP A 256 9.47 13.68 25.46
N MET A 257 10.52 12.86 25.48
CA MET A 257 11.62 12.94 26.45
C MET A 257 12.66 14.02 26.11
N GLY A 258 12.53 14.70 24.97
CA GLY A 258 13.39 15.81 24.55
C GLY A 258 14.59 15.39 23.71
N GLU A 259 14.61 14.17 23.17
CA GLU A 259 15.63 13.76 22.20
C GLU A 259 15.52 14.56 20.90
N GLU A 260 16.66 14.75 20.23
CA GLU A 260 16.73 15.54 19.00
C GLU A 260 16.07 14.77 17.83
N PRO A 261 15.20 15.41 17.01
CA PRO A 261 14.46 14.72 15.97
C PRO A 261 15.30 13.97 14.93
N ASP A 262 16.47 14.49 14.59
CA ASP A 262 17.42 13.86 13.68
C ASP A 262 17.93 12.53 14.23
N LYS A 263 18.33 12.49 15.51
CA LYS A 263 18.78 11.26 16.19
C LYS A 263 17.68 10.21 16.26
N VAL A 264 16.46 10.63 16.60
CA VAL A 264 15.31 9.72 16.68
C VAL A 264 15.01 9.11 15.31
N ILE A 265 15.01 9.93 14.25
CA ILE A 265 14.76 9.45 12.88
C ILE A 265 15.87 8.51 12.41
N GLU A 266 17.14 8.81 12.69
CA GLU A 266 18.29 7.96 12.36
C GLU A 266 18.22 6.62 13.12
N GLY A 267 17.80 6.65 14.39
CA GLY A 267 17.63 5.48 15.25
C GLY A 267 16.63 4.45 14.72
N LEU A 268 15.64 4.89 13.93
CA LEU A 268 14.63 3.99 13.35
C LEU A 268 15.23 2.96 12.37
N ASN A 269 16.35 3.27 11.70
CA ASN A 269 17.01 2.36 10.73
C ASN A 269 16.09 1.80 9.61
N ILE A 270 14.97 2.47 9.32
CA ILE A 270 14.00 2.08 8.28
C ILE A 270 14.03 2.98 7.05
N PHE A 271 14.67 4.14 7.14
CA PHE A 271 14.82 5.09 6.05
C PHE A 271 16.21 4.93 5.42
N PRO A 272 16.33 5.13 4.08
CA PRO A 272 17.58 5.03 3.36
C PRO A 272 18.52 6.21 3.62
#